data_AF-A0A091PDJ6-F1
#
_entry.id   AF-A0A091PDJ6-F1
#
_cell.length_a   1.000
_cell.length_b   1.000
_cell.length_c   1.000
_cell.angle_alpha   90.00
_cell.angle_beta   90.00
_cell.angle_gamma   90.00
#
_symmetry.space_group_name_H-M   'P 1'
#
loop_
_entity.id
_entity.type
_entity.pdbx_description
1 polymer ?
#
loop_
_entity_poly.entity_id
_entity_poly.type
_entity_poly.pdbx_seq_one_letter_code
_entity_poly.pdbx_strand_id
1 'polypeptide(L)'
;AVVEAVHRLDLILGNKAAYQEVFKPENISLRNKLRELCVKLMFLHPVDYGRKAEELLWRKVYYEVIQLIKTNKKAVTHPRFSPLQHIHSRSTLECAYRTHLVAGIGFYQHLLLYIQSHYQLELQCCIDWTHVTDPLIGCKKPVSASEKEMEWAQMACHRCLVYLGDLARYQNELAGVDTELLAERFYYQALSVAPQIG
;
A
#
# COMPACT_ATOMS: atom_id res chain seq x y z
N ALA A 1 8.91 3.29 -19.72
CA ALA A 1 9.33 2.92 -18.36
C ALA A 1 8.20 2.32 -17.51
N VAL A 2 7.15 3.08 -17.14
CA VAL A 2 6.01 2.53 -16.34
C VAL A 2 5.30 1.38 -17.05
N VAL A 3 4.89 1.59 -18.31
CA VAL A 3 4.20 0.58 -19.12
C VAL A 3 5.02 -0.70 -19.26
N GLU A 4 6.33 -0.57 -19.49
CA GLU A 4 7.24 -1.71 -19.61
C GLU A 4 7.37 -2.47 -18.29
N ALA A 5 7.49 -1.77 -17.16
CA ALA A 5 7.54 -2.41 -15.84
C ALA A 5 6.25 -3.17 -15.53
N VAL A 6 5.09 -2.59 -15.86
CA VAL A 6 3.79 -3.25 -15.73
C VAL A 6 3.71 -4.50 -16.59
N HIS A 7 4.06 -4.40 -17.87
CA HIS A 7 4.02 -5.55 -18.78
C HIS A 7 4.90 -6.71 -18.31
N ARG A 8 6.11 -6.41 -17.80
CA ARG A 8 6.99 -7.43 -17.22
C ARG A 8 6.37 -8.10 -15.98
N LEU A 9 5.72 -7.34 -15.10
CA LEU A 9 5.02 -7.89 -13.94
C LEU A 9 3.84 -8.78 -14.34
N ASP A 10 3.09 -8.39 -15.37
CA ASP A 10 1.98 -9.19 -15.90
C ASP A 10 2.44 -10.55 -16.43
N LEU A 11 3.57 -10.58 -17.13
CA LEU A 11 4.19 -11.82 -17.61
C LEU A 11 4.59 -12.76 -16.45
N ILE A 12 5.12 -12.18 -15.36
CA ILE A 12 5.51 -12.95 -14.17
C ILE A 12 4.27 -13.53 -13.47
N LEU A 13 3.22 -12.71 -13.31
CA LEU A 13 2.00 -13.09 -12.61
C LEU A 13 1.10 -14.04 -13.42
N GLY A 14 1.23 -14.04 -14.76
CA GLY A 14 0.55 -14.98 -15.64
C GLY A 14 1.12 -16.41 -15.62
N ASN A 15 2.26 -16.63 -14.95
CA ASN A 15 2.89 -17.95 -14.87
C ASN A 15 2.23 -18.82 -13.78
N LYS A 16 2.04 -20.12 -14.05
CA LYS A 16 1.53 -21.10 -13.07
C LYS A 16 2.40 -21.22 -11.81
N ALA A 17 3.70 -20.91 -11.92
CA ALA A 17 4.64 -20.89 -10.80
C ALA A 17 4.84 -19.48 -10.19
N ALA A 18 3.99 -18.51 -10.51
CA ALA A 18 4.14 -17.11 -10.10
C ALA A 18 4.35 -16.94 -8.59
N TYR A 19 3.74 -17.79 -7.75
CA TYR A 19 3.87 -17.71 -6.29
C TYR A 19 5.28 -18.01 -5.76
N GLN A 20 6.10 -18.76 -6.52
CA GLN A 20 7.51 -19.02 -6.17
C GLN A 20 8.41 -17.88 -6.66
N GLU A 21 8.05 -17.27 -7.78
CA GLU A 21 8.82 -16.23 -8.43
C GLU A 21 8.55 -14.83 -7.83
N VAL A 22 7.36 -14.61 -7.28
CA VAL A 22 6.90 -13.27 -6.91
C VAL A 22 7.84 -12.58 -5.91
N PHE A 23 8.45 -13.30 -4.96
CA PHE A 23 9.39 -12.74 -3.99
C PHE A 23 10.87 -12.91 -4.35
N LYS A 24 11.21 -13.26 -5.59
CA LYS A 24 12.60 -13.22 -6.03
C LYS A 24 13.14 -11.78 -6.02
N PRO A 25 14.44 -11.58 -5.71
CA PRO A 25 15.02 -10.24 -5.60
C PRO A 25 14.82 -9.35 -6.84
N GLU A 26 14.95 -9.92 -8.04
CA GLU A 26 14.70 -9.24 -9.30
C GLU A 26 13.26 -8.70 -9.44
N ASN A 27 12.26 -9.48 -8.99
CA ASN A 27 10.85 -9.12 -9.07
C ASN A 27 10.46 -8.13 -7.99
N ILE A 28 11.06 -8.24 -6.79
CA ILE A 28 10.96 -7.22 -5.74
C ILE A 28 11.53 -5.89 -6.24
N SER A 29 12.72 -5.91 -6.85
CA SER A 29 13.38 -4.74 -7.41
C SER A 29 12.53 -4.08 -8.51
N LEU A 30 11.96 -4.88 -9.41
CA LEU A 30 11.06 -4.39 -10.46
C LEU A 30 9.81 -3.70 -9.87
N ARG A 31 9.18 -4.29 -8.83
CA ARG A 31 8.04 -3.66 -8.13
C ARG A 31 8.43 -2.38 -7.41
N ASN A 32 9.59 -2.36 -6.76
CA ASN A 32 10.10 -1.15 -6.10
C ASN A 32 10.35 -0.02 -7.11
N LYS A 33 10.90 -0.36 -8.29
CA LYS A 33 11.08 0.60 -9.38
C LYS A 33 9.73 1.12 -9.90
N LEU A 34 8.73 0.24 -10.09
CA LEU A 34 7.38 0.68 -10.48
C LEU A 34 6.77 1.62 -9.43
N ARG A 35 6.92 1.30 -8.15
CA ARG A 35 6.47 2.12 -7.02
C ARG A 35 7.09 3.52 -7.06
N GLU A 36 8.41 3.61 -7.23
CA GLU A 36 9.12 4.90 -7.35
C GLU A 36 8.66 5.71 -8.56
N LEU A 37 8.45 5.07 -9.71
CA LEU A 37 7.95 5.74 -10.90
C LEU A 37 6.52 6.27 -10.72
N CYS A 38 5.65 5.51 -10.05
CA CYS A 38 4.29 5.95 -9.74
C CYS A 38 4.32 7.15 -8.78
N VAL A 39 5.12 7.10 -7.72
CA VAL A 39 5.30 8.23 -6.79
C VAL A 39 5.80 9.46 -7.52
N LYS A 40 6.83 9.34 -8.37
CA LYS A 40 7.31 10.48 -9.19
C LYS A 40 6.20 11.05 -10.06
N LEU A 41 5.39 10.20 -10.68
CA LEU A 41 4.29 10.64 -11.53
C LEU A 41 3.21 11.39 -10.73
N MET A 42 2.92 10.96 -9.50
CA MET A 42 1.97 11.63 -8.59
C MET A 42 2.39 13.08 -8.31
N PHE A 43 3.67 13.33 -8.02
CA PHE A 43 4.13 14.68 -7.64
C PHE A 43 4.52 15.56 -8.83
N LEU A 44 4.84 14.98 -9.99
CA LEU A 44 5.11 15.76 -11.20
C LEU A 44 3.82 16.24 -11.87
N HIS A 45 2.78 15.41 -11.86
CA HIS A 45 1.49 15.69 -12.51
C HIS A 45 0.31 15.19 -11.66
N PRO A 46 0.10 15.76 -10.46
CA PRO A 46 -0.93 15.33 -9.51
C PRO A 46 -2.36 15.33 -10.08
N VAL A 47 -2.73 16.39 -10.80
CA VAL A 47 -4.10 16.54 -11.33
C VAL A 47 -4.40 15.56 -12.47
N ASP A 48 -3.46 15.38 -13.40
CA ASP A 48 -3.68 14.60 -14.62
C ASP A 48 -3.46 13.09 -14.40
N TYR A 49 -2.44 12.75 -13.60
CA TYR A 49 -1.94 11.39 -13.45
C TYR A 49 -1.91 10.88 -12.02
N GLY A 50 -2.10 11.73 -11.00
CA GLY A 50 -2.02 11.33 -9.59
C GLY A 50 -2.91 10.15 -9.25
N ARG A 51 -4.22 10.26 -9.50
CA ARG A 51 -5.19 9.18 -9.25
C ARG A 51 -4.83 7.88 -9.97
N LYS A 52 -4.46 7.97 -11.26
CA LYS A 52 -4.09 6.80 -12.07
C LYS A 52 -2.82 6.13 -11.55
N ALA A 53 -1.84 6.93 -11.11
CA ALA A 53 -0.62 6.44 -10.51
C ALA A 53 -0.89 5.77 -9.16
N GLU A 54 -1.80 6.31 -8.33
CA GLU A 54 -2.18 5.73 -7.03
C GLU A 54 -2.80 4.34 -7.22
N GLU A 55 -3.78 4.25 -8.12
CA GLU A 55 -4.47 3.00 -8.42
C GLU A 55 -3.51 1.97 -9.01
N LEU A 56 -2.65 2.38 -9.95
CA LEU A 56 -1.67 1.49 -10.56
C LEU A 56 -0.68 0.94 -9.53
N LEU A 57 -0.19 1.82 -8.63
CA LEU A 57 0.73 1.45 -7.56
C LEU A 57 0.08 0.42 -6.64
N TRP A 58 -1.11 0.70 -6.12
CA TRP A 58 -1.83 -0.24 -5.26
C TRP A 58 -2.04 -1.59 -5.94
N ARG A 59 -2.58 -1.56 -7.16
CA ARG A 59 -2.93 -2.78 -7.91
C ARG A 59 -1.71 -3.67 -8.17
N LYS A 60 -0.66 -3.10 -8.77
CA LYS A 60 0.50 -3.87 -9.27
C LYS A 60 1.54 -4.20 -8.21
N VAL A 61 1.68 -3.36 -7.19
CA VAL A 61 2.70 -3.56 -6.15
C VAL A 61 2.17 -4.42 -5.00
N TYR A 62 0.89 -4.26 -4.64
CA TYR A 62 0.32 -4.91 -3.46
C TYR A 62 -0.82 -5.86 -3.80
N TYR A 63 -1.92 -5.36 -4.38
CA TYR A 63 -3.16 -6.14 -4.51
C TYR A 63 -2.98 -7.43 -5.31
N GLU A 64 -2.33 -7.40 -6.47
CA GLU A 64 -2.11 -8.60 -7.29
C GLU A 64 -1.22 -9.64 -6.58
N VAL A 65 -0.21 -9.20 -5.83
CA VAL A 65 0.63 -10.08 -5.00
C VAL A 65 -0.21 -10.73 -3.90
N ILE A 66 -1.06 -9.94 -3.23
CA ILE A 66 -1.97 -10.43 -2.17
C ILE A 66 -2.93 -11.46 -2.75
N GLN A 67 -3.57 -11.17 -3.87
CA GLN A 67 -4.51 -12.10 -4.53
C GLN A 67 -3.83 -13.40 -4.97
N LEU A 68 -2.61 -13.32 -5.51
CA LEU A 68 -1.82 -14.49 -5.89
C LEU A 68 -1.58 -15.40 -4.67
N ILE A 69 -1.11 -14.84 -3.55
CA ILE A 69 -0.83 -15.61 -2.34
C ILE A 69 -2.11 -16.19 -1.74
N LYS A 70 -3.20 -15.42 -1.68
CA LYS A 70 -4.50 -15.89 -1.16
C LYS A 70 -5.09 -17.03 -1.98
N THR A 71 -5.00 -16.96 -3.30
CA THR A 71 -5.51 -18.01 -4.19
C THR A 71 -4.72 -19.31 -4.05
N ASN A 72 -3.40 -19.23 -3.92
CA ASN A 72 -2.55 -20.39 -3.67
C ASN A 72 -2.82 -21.02 -2.29
N LYS A 73 -2.98 -20.20 -1.23
CA LYS A 73 -3.36 -20.72 0.11
C LYS A 73 -4.65 -21.54 0.06
N LYS A 74 -5.69 -21.08 -0.64
CA LYS A 74 -6.97 -21.80 -0.81
C LYS A 74 -6.84 -23.11 -1.60
N ALA A 75 -5.97 -23.14 -2.62
CA ALA A 75 -5.74 -24.35 -3.41
C ALA A 75 -5.04 -25.45 -2.59
N VAL A 76 -4.15 -25.07 -1.67
CA VAL A 76 -3.42 -25.99 -0.79
C VAL A 76 -4.30 -26.52 0.35
N THR A 77 -5.29 -25.77 0.83
CA THR A 77 -6.17 -26.15 1.96
C THR A 77 -7.43 -26.93 1.56
N HIS A 78 -7.50 -27.50 0.35
CA HIS A 78 -8.67 -28.29 -0.07
C HIS A 78 -8.90 -29.50 0.87
N PRO A 79 -10.14 -29.83 1.29
CA PRO A 79 -10.41 -30.60 2.52
C PRO A 79 -10.10 -32.10 2.47
N ARG A 80 -9.50 -32.61 1.39
CA ARG A 80 -9.33 -34.06 1.21
C ARG A 80 -8.06 -34.63 1.84
N PHE A 81 -7.11 -33.79 2.27
CA PHE A 81 -5.90 -34.27 2.94
C PHE A 81 -5.43 -33.32 4.04
N SER A 82 -5.51 -33.82 5.28
CA SER A 82 -4.70 -33.48 6.47
C SER A 82 -5.35 -32.61 7.56
N PRO A 83 -5.82 -33.23 8.67
CA PRO A 83 -6.22 -32.55 9.92
C PRO A 83 -5.03 -32.06 10.78
N LEU A 84 -3.79 -32.13 10.30
CA LEU A 84 -2.58 -31.82 11.08
C LEU A 84 -1.61 -30.96 10.26
N GLN A 85 -1.95 -29.71 9.97
CA GLN A 85 -1.02 -28.75 9.34
C GLN A 85 -1.03 -27.36 9.98
N HIS A 86 -1.11 -27.30 11.31
CA HIS A 86 -0.78 -26.08 12.05
C HIS A 86 0.74 -25.73 12.01
N ILE A 87 1.56 -26.48 11.27
CA ILE A 87 3.03 -26.31 11.17
C ILE A 87 3.49 -25.53 9.92
N HIS A 88 2.58 -25.07 9.04
CA HIS A 88 2.97 -24.27 7.86
C HIS A 88 3.18 -22.77 8.12
N SER A 89 2.96 -22.30 9.36
CA SER A 89 3.06 -20.89 9.82
C SER A 89 4.46 -20.23 9.69
N ARG A 90 5.43 -20.89 9.04
CA ARG A 90 6.84 -20.48 8.93
C ARG A 90 7.48 -20.74 7.56
N SER A 91 6.69 -20.97 6.51
CA SER A 91 7.27 -21.13 5.16
C SER A 91 8.02 -19.85 4.73
N THR A 92 9.09 -19.99 3.94
CA THR A 92 9.83 -18.84 3.38
C THR A 92 8.90 -17.89 2.63
N LEU A 93 7.89 -18.44 1.95
CA LEU A 93 6.87 -17.69 1.23
C LEU A 93 6.00 -16.85 2.17
N GLU A 94 5.54 -17.41 3.28
CA GLU A 94 4.75 -16.69 4.28
C GLU A 94 5.58 -15.61 4.98
N CYS A 95 6.86 -15.89 5.28
CA CYS A 95 7.77 -14.88 5.81
C CYS A 95 7.95 -13.71 4.83
N ALA A 96 8.19 -13.99 3.55
CA ALA A 96 8.32 -12.97 2.52
C ALA A 96 7.02 -12.16 2.34
N TYR A 97 5.87 -12.83 2.38
CA TYR A 97 4.56 -12.18 2.32
C TYR A 97 4.30 -11.28 3.54
N ARG A 98 4.61 -11.74 4.76
CA ARG A 98 4.48 -10.93 5.97
C ARG A 98 5.37 -9.68 5.89
N THR A 99 6.63 -9.84 5.50
CA THR A 99 7.56 -8.72 5.29
C THR A 99 7.04 -7.75 4.23
N HIS A 100 6.45 -8.26 3.14
CA HIS A 100 5.86 -7.42 2.09
C HIS A 100 4.69 -6.57 2.60
N LEU A 101 3.79 -7.14 3.42
CA LEU A 101 2.69 -6.39 4.02
C LEU A 101 3.21 -5.32 5.00
N VAL A 102 4.16 -5.68 5.88
CA VAL A 102 4.76 -4.73 6.85
C VAL A 102 5.45 -3.58 6.10
N ALA A 103 6.23 -3.88 5.06
CA ALA A 103 6.87 -2.88 4.22
C ALA A 103 5.84 -1.99 3.49
N GLY A 104 4.71 -2.57 3.08
CA GLY A 104 3.59 -1.83 2.50
C GLY A 104 2.96 -0.83 3.45
N ILE A 105 2.73 -1.22 4.70
CA ILE A 105 2.20 -0.33 5.75
C ILE A 105 3.15 0.83 5.97
N GLY A 106 4.44 0.55 6.19
CA GLY A 106 5.45 1.60 6.38
C GLY A 106 5.57 2.53 5.16
N PHE A 107 5.45 1.99 3.95
CA PHE A 107 5.44 2.80 2.73
C PHE A 107 4.25 3.77 2.67
N TYR A 108 3.03 3.29 2.90
CA TYR A 108 1.84 4.16 2.82
C TYR A 108 1.77 5.16 3.98
N GLN A 109 2.27 4.80 5.17
CA GLN A 109 2.44 5.76 6.27
C GLN A 109 3.39 6.89 5.87
N HIS A 110 4.57 6.57 5.33
CA HIS A 110 5.52 7.57 4.86
C HIS A 110 4.95 8.42 3.71
N LEU A 111 4.26 7.79 2.75
CA LEU A 111 3.62 8.51 1.64
C LEU A 111 2.56 9.48 2.14
N LEU A 112 1.73 9.06 3.10
CA LEU A 112 0.71 9.90 3.71
C LEU A 112 1.33 11.12 4.40
N LEU A 113 2.33 10.91 5.25
CA LEU A 113 3.02 11.99 5.96
C LEU A 113 3.72 12.94 4.96
N TYR A 114 4.28 12.39 3.89
CA TYR A 114 4.91 13.19 2.84
C TYR A 114 3.88 14.07 2.10
N ILE A 115 2.74 13.52 1.67
CA ILE A 115 1.67 14.29 1.01
C ILE A 115 1.16 15.38 1.96
N GLN A 116 0.87 15.04 3.22
CA GLN A 116 0.40 15.97 4.23
C GLN A 116 1.40 17.12 4.45
N SER A 117 2.69 16.82 4.57
CA SER A 117 3.73 17.83 4.74
C SER A 117 3.95 18.68 3.48
N HIS A 118 3.98 18.05 2.31
CA HIS A 118 4.22 18.71 1.02
C HIS A 118 3.14 19.74 0.68
N TYR A 119 1.87 19.38 0.91
CA TYR A 119 0.72 20.25 0.64
C TYR A 119 0.22 21.01 1.88
N GLN A 120 0.91 20.90 3.02
CA GLN A 120 0.53 21.52 4.30
C GLN A 120 -0.93 21.26 4.70
N LEU A 121 -1.40 20.02 4.50
CA LEU A 121 -2.77 19.64 4.83
C LEU A 121 -2.96 19.59 6.35
N GLU A 122 -4.02 20.23 6.82
CA GLU A 122 -4.40 20.24 8.23
C GLU A 122 -5.21 18.99 8.60
N LEU A 123 -4.54 17.83 8.62
CA LEU A 123 -5.16 16.53 8.98
C LEU A 123 -4.96 16.17 10.46
N GLN A 124 -4.46 17.08 11.29
CA GLN A 124 -4.13 16.82 12.70
C GLN A 124 -5.34 16.40 13.54
N CYS A 125 -6.55 16.82 13.16
CA CYS A 125 -7.78 16.39 13.83
C CYS A 125 -8.23 14.98 13.43
N CYS A 126 -7.66 14.39 12.37
CA CYS A 126 -8.07 13.11 11.81
C CYS A 126 -7.01 12.00 11.98
N ILE A 127 -5.74 12.37 12.20
CA ILE A 127 -4.58 11.47 12.10
C ILE A 127 -3.68 11.72 13.31
N ASP A 128 -3.65 10.79 14.28
CA ASP A 128 -2.85 10.92 15.52
C ASP A 128 -1.33 10.70 15.32
N TRP A 129 -0.87 10.65 14.08
CA TRP A 129 0.54 10.43 13.81
C TRP A 129 1.27 11.74 14.10
N THR A 130 2.18 11.70 15.08
CA THR A 130 3.03 12.83 15.41
C THR A 130 3.63 13.35 14.12
N HIS A 131 3.27 14.58 13.75
CA HIS A 131 4.02 15.34 12.79
C HIS A 131 5.50 15.19 13.16
N VAL A 132 6.29 14.51 12.33
CA VAL A 132 7.72 14.80 12.30
C VAL A 132 7.83 16.14 11.57
N THR A 133 7.29 17.19 12.19
CA THR A 133 7.76 18.54 11.93
C THR A 133 9.17 18.52 12.45
N ASP A 134 10.12 18.34 11.54
CA ASP A 134 11.49 18.74 11.79
C ASP A 134 11.44 20.16 12.37
N PRO A 135 11.93 20.39 13.60
CA PRO A 135 11.94 21.72 14.23
C PRO A 135 12.66 22.77 13.37
N LEU A 136 13.42 22.34 12.35
CA LEU A 136 14.13 23.20 11.40
C LEU A 136 13.27 23.66 10.20
N ILE A 137 12.08 23.08 9.98
CA ILE A 137 11.11 23.55 8.95
C ILE A 137 10.23 24.66 9.56
N GLY A 138 10.88 25.66 10.18
CA GLY A 138 10.25 26.90 10.63
C GLY A 138 9.98 27.90 9.52
N CYS A 139 10.11 27.48 8.25
CA CYS A 139 9.86 28.34 7.10
C CYS A 139 8.73 27.71 6.28
N LYS A 140 7.48 28.00 6.66
CA LYS A 140 6.29 27.74 5.85
C LYS A 140 6.44 28.54 4.55
N LYS A 141 7.10 27.96 3.54
CA LYS A 141 6.95 28.46 2.17
C LYS A 141 5.46 28.33 1.84
N PRO A 142 4.80 29.39 1.33
CA PRO A 142 3.43 29.25 0.88
C PRO A 142 3.38 28.14 -0.16
N VAL A 143 2.50 27.16 0.06
CA VAL A 143 2.23 26.11 -0.92
C VAL A 143 1.70 26.79 -2.17
N SER A 144 2.45 26.70 -3.27
CA SER A 144 2.06 27.22 -4.58
C SER A 144 1.21 26.20 -5.36
N ALA A 145 0.46 25.36 -4.64
CA ALA A 145 -0.42 24.37 -5.24
C ALA A 145 -1.78 24.98 -5.57
N SER A 146 -2.31 24.60 -6.72
CA SER A 146 -3.66 24.95 -7.15
C SER A 146 -4.72 24.23 -6.30
N GLU A 147 -5.95 24.76 -6.29
CA GLU A 147 -7.08 24.14 -5.60
C GLU A 147 -7.30 22.68 -5.99
N LYS A 148 -7.12 22.35 -7.29
CA LYS A 148 -7.24 20.98 -7.80
C LYS A 148 -6.15 20.05 -7.25
N GLU A 149 -4.95 20.56 -7.04
CA GLU A 149 -3.86 19.79 -6.44
C GLU A 149 -4.11 19.55 -4.96
N MET A 150 -4.67 20.55 -4.26
CA MET A 150 -5.07 20.43 -2.86
C MET A 150 -6.18 19.39 -2.69
N GLU A 151 -7.21 19.42 -3.55
CA GLU A 151 -8.28 18.42 -3.56
C GLU A 151 -7.73 17.02 -3.83
N TRP A 152 -6.85 16.89 -4.83
CA TRP A 152 -6.18 15.63 -5.11
C TRP A 152 -5.38 15.13 -3.90
N ALA A 153 -4.61 15.99 -3.24
CA ALA A 153 -3.75 15.64 -2.12
C ALA A 153 -4.57 15.15 -0.91
N GLN A 154 -5.65 15.84 -0.56
CA GLN A 154 -6.58 15.40 0.50
C GLN A 154 -7.15 14.02 0.17
N MET A 155 -7.59 13.83 -1.07
CA MET A 155 -8.12 12.56 -1.53
C MET A 155 -7.08 11.44 -1.57
N ALA A 156 -5.82 11.76 -1.89
CA ALA A 156 -4.72 10.81 -1.85
C ALA A 156 -4.42 10.36 -0.41
N CYS A 157 -4.50 11.26 0.58
CA CYS A 157 -4.40 10.91 2.00
C CYS A 157 -5.53 9.95 2.43
N HIS A 158 -6.78 10.24 2.05
CA HIS A 158 -7.91 9.33 2.30
C HIS A 158 -7.64 7.93 1.73
N ARG A 159 -7.22 7.83 0.46
CA ARG A 159 -6.95 6.52 -0.18
C ARG A 159 -5.77 5.80 0.46
N CYS A 160 -4.73 6.52 0.87
CA CYS A 160 -3.63 5.92 1.64
C CYS A 160 -4.14 5.28 2.93
N LEU A 161 -5.06 5.92 3.67
CA LEU A 161 -5.67 5.36 4.88
C LEU A 161 -6.51 4.11 4.57
N VAL A 162 -7.29 4.12 3.48
CA VAL A 162 -8.01 2.91 3.02
C VAL A 162 -7.04 1.77 2.71
N TYR A 163 -5.96 2.03 1.98
CA TYR A 163 -4.95 1.01 1.67
C TYR A 163 -4.20 0.51 2.91
N LEU A 164 -3.96 1.38 3.89
CA LEU A 164 -3.41 0.99 5.20
C LEU A 164 -4.36 0.06 5.95
N GLY A 165 -5.67 0.37 5.95
CA GLY A 165 -6.71 -0.49 6.52
C GLY A 165 -6.78 -1.85 5.82
N ASP A 166 -6.69 -1.88 4.49
CA ASP A 166 -6.66 -3.11 3.71
C ASP A 166 -5.42 -3.96 4.05
N LEU A 167 -4.24 -3.35 4.10
CA LEU A 167 -2.99 -4.04 4.45
C LEU A 167 -3.04 -4.62 5.86
N ALA A 168 -3.53 -3.85 6.84
CA ALA A 168 -3.72 -4.32 8.21
C ALA A 168 -4.74 -5.48 8.25
N ARG A 169 -5.86 -5.39 7.53
CA ARG A 169 -6.83 -6.49 7.42
C ARG A 169 -6.18 -7.77 6.85
N TYR A 170 -5.36 -7.64 5.80
CA TYR A 170 -4.64 -8.79 5.22
C TYR A 170 -3.54 -9.33 6.14
N GLN A 171 -2.96 -8.52 7.02
CA GLN A 171 -2.06 -8.98 8.07
C GLN A 171 -2.80 -9.80 9.14
N ASN A 172 -4.01 -9.39 9.52
CA ASN A 172 -4.86 -10.09 10.48
C ASN A 172 -5.25 -11.50 10.01
N GLU A 173 -5.31 -11.73 8.70
CA GLU A 173 -5.53 -13.07 8.12
C GLU A 173 -4.32 -14.02 8.33
N LEU A 174 -3.17 -13.53 8.79
CA LEU A 174 -1.99 -14.33 9.10
C LEU A 174 -2.03 -14.80 10.56
N ALA A 175 -1.63 -16.06 10.80
CA ALA A 175 -1.65 -16.63 12.13
C ALA A 175 -0.77 -15.84 13.12
N GLY A 176 -1.35 -15.50 14.28
CA GLY A 176 -0.63 -14.84 15.38
C GLY A 176 -0.41 -13.33 15.20
N VAL A 177 -1.15 -12.69 14.30
CA VAL A 177 -1.14 -11.24 14.12
C VAL A 177 -2.53 -10.69 14.45
N ASP A 178 -2.63 -9.88 15.50
CA ASP A 178 -3.84 -9.14 15.82
C ASP A 178 -3.68 -7.69 15.36
N THR A 179 -4.35 -7.37 14.25
CA THR A 179 -4.32 -6.05 13.61
C THR A 179 -5.73 -5.57 13.26
N GLU A 180 -6.76 -6.20 13.83
CA GLU A 180 -8.16 -5.86 13.58
C GLU A 180 -8.47 -4.42 14.00
N LEU A 181 -8.13 -4.06 15.24
CA LEU A 181 -8.28 -2.69 15.76
C LEU A 181 -7.45 -1.67 14.97
N LEU A 182 -6.29 -2.09 14.44
CA LEU A 182 -5.46 -1.22 13.62
C LEU A 182 -6.10 -0.96 12.25
N ALA A 183 -6.67 -1.98 11.62
CA ALA A 183 -7.40 -1.86 10.37
C ALA A 183 -8.62 -0.97 10.53
N GLU A 184 -9.43 -1.22 11.58
CA GLU A 184 -10.59 -0.43 11.93
C GLU A 184 -10.23 1.04 12.13
N ARG A 185 -9.17 1.32 12.91
CA ARG A 185 -8.66 2.67 13.09
C ARG A 185 -8.33 3.37 11.77
N PHE A 186 -7.63 2.71 10.86
CA PHE A 186 -7.31 3.31 9.56
C PHE A 186 -8.55 3.63 8.73
N TYR A 187 -9.58 2.78 8.75
CA TYR A 187 -10.83 3.07 8.06
C TYR A 187 -11.59 4.23 8.68
N TYR A 188 -11.65 4.34 10.00
CA TYR A 188 -12.26 5.51 10.65
C TYR A 188 -11.50 6.79 10.32
N GLN A 189 -10.17 6.76 10.33
CA GLN A 189 -9.37 7.90 9.92
C GLN A 189 -9.66 8.29 8.47
N ALA A 190 -9.81 7.30 7.55
CA ALA A 190 -10.17 7.57 6.17
C ALA A 190 -11.53 8.28 6.07
N LEU A 191 -12.54 7.81 6.80
CA LEU A 191 -13.86 8.42 6.85
C LEU A 191 -13.80 9.86 7.39
N SER A 192 -13.00 10.12 8.42
CA SER A 192 -12.81 11.48 8.95
C SER A 192 -12.19 12.45 7.93
N VAL A 193 -11.28 11.97 7.07
CA VAL A 193 -10.64 12.80 6.03
C VAL A 193 -11.60 13.14 4.88
N ALA A 194 -12.51 12.24 4.53
CA ALA A 194 -13.51 12.45 3.49
C ALA A 194 -14.86 11.78 3.85
N PRO A 195 -15.68 12.41 4.71
CA PRO A 195 -16.95 11.84 5.21
C PRO A 195 -17.98 11.56 4.12
N GLN A 196 -17.85 12.23 2.97
CA GLN A 196 -18.73 12.09 1.81
C GLN A 196 -18.46 10.83 0.98
N ILE A 197 -17.40 10.07 1.28
CA ILE A 197 -17.05 8.83 0.60
C ILE A 197 -17.31 7.67 1.56
N GLY A 198 -18.38 6.92 1.28
CA GLY A 198 -18.79 5.69 1.99
C GLY A 198 -19.00 4.54 1.03
#